data_AF-A0A6N8L2A1-F1
#
_entry.id   AF-A0A6N8L2A1-F1
#
_cell.length_a   1.000
_cell.length_b   1.000
_cell.length_c   1.000
_cell.angle_alpha   90.00
_cell.angle_beta   90.00
_cell.angle_gamma   90.00
#
_symmetry.space_group_name_H-M   'P 1'
#
loop_
_entity.id
_entity.type
_entity.pdbx_description
1 polymer ?
#
loop_
_entity_poly.entity_id
_entity_poly.type
_entity_poly.pdbx_seq_one_letter_code
_entity_poly.pdbx_strand_id
1 'polypeptide(L)'
;MKRSYLYIASFLLIAVFGCKKEDKIDYQFDNSQSFVPNELDNWLTKTLLEPYNIEVIYRYDRYKGNIERNLAPVEESRVQPQMEVVLNAFLKPYETVAGKEFIKTYTPKEWVLYGSTSYNNDGTEVLGTAAGGRNITLYQVNYLDITNAEQVRRRLRTIHHEFTHTLQQTKAMPKDFEGISEGDYFDDWANNTLNPQALSDSLGFISRYARSQYFEDFAETSAHLLLQGQLWYDNQAKKYNALTYQRLKKKEASVVAYFRDSHNIDFRRLQREMANIMYTQYNDKAYQALGPWWLTEGLFTNPILLKENLSADVKTIYEALEKGVSDKYTSKYTLPSGLIFMMTAKNNNIVIRMPFRGSAGSNTTTLYNADYNFSYTYDVAKQTISFTKTAQGTTTTYANADLFMNEFMNSIGKYLTSGTFKLDWSLSSPSKTRLDEGFFESGGFHKLDDRNSYINFDFNRVVK
;
A
#
# COMPACT_ATOMS: atom_id res chain seq x y z
N MET A 1 -18.36 -77.59 47.62
CA MET A 1 -18.36 -76.61 46.51
C MET A 1 -19.70 -75.91 46.51
N LYS A 2 -19.83 -74.96 47.44
CA LYS A 2 -20.94 -74.05 47.70
C LYS A 2 -20.31 -72.66 47.64
N ARG A 3 -21.02 -71.64 47.12
CA ARG A 3 -20.74 -70.18 47.20
C ARG A 3 -20.29 -69.41 45.94
N SER A 4 -20.34 -69.95 44.72
CA SER A 4 -19.93 -69.18 43.51
C SER A 4 -21.06 -68.79 42.53
N TYR A 5 -22.30 -69.26 42.70
CA TYR A 5 -23.41 -68.94 41.77
C TYR A 5 -24.42 -67.89 42.28
N LEU A 6 -24.26 -67.40 43.50
CA LEU A 6 -25.18 -66.42 44.11
C LEU A 6 -24.77 -64.95 43.89
N TYR A 7 -23.58 -64.69 43.33
CA TYR A 7 -23.09 -63.33 43.05
C TYR A 7 -23.28 -62.89 41.59
N ILE A 8 -23.57 -63.82 40.67
CA ILE A 8 -23.81 -63.50 39.25
C ILE A 8 -25.28 -63.07 39.02
N ALA A 9 -26.22 -63.53 39.86
CA ALA A 9 -27.63 -63.13 39.78
C ALA A 9 -27.93 -61.78 40.48
N SER A 10 -27.04 -61.28 41.33
CA SER A 10 -27.22 -59.98 42.03
C SER A 10 -26.61 -58.80 41.27
N PHE A 11 -25.69 -59.04 40.34
CA PHE A 11 -25.11 -57.98 39.50
C PHE A 11 -25.96 -57.65 38.26
N LEU A 12 -26.96 -58.48 37.93
CA LEU A 12 -27.83 -58.30 36.77
C LEU A 12 -29.08 -57.43 37.06
N LEU A 13 -29.34 -57.08 38.34
CA LEU A 13 -30.54 -56.35 38.75
C LEU A 13 -30.33 -54.84 38.98
N ILE A 14 -29.10 -54.33 38.84
CA ILE A 14 -28.78 -52.89 38.99
C ILE A 14 -28.69 -52.16 37.62
N ALA A 15 -28.74 -52.89 36.51
CA ALA A 15 -28.66 -52.30 35.16
C ALA A 15 -29.97 -51.67 34.63
N VAL A 16 -31.05 -51.64 35.42
CA VAL A 16 -32.38 -51.16 34.96
C VAL A 16 -32.73 -49.72 35.40
N PHE A 17 -31.86 -49.03 36.14
CA PHE A 17 -31.91 -47.57 36.22
C PHE A 17 -31.12 -46.95 35.04
N GLY A 18 -31.53 -47.34 33.83
CA GLY A 18 -31.13 -46.68 32.61
C GLY A 18 -31.57 -45.22 32.63
N CYS A 19 -30.72 -44.38 32.04
CA CYS A 19 -30.92 -42.96 31.76
C CYS A 19 -32.39 -42.52 31.83
N LYS A 20 -32.68 -41.51 32.67
CA LYS A 20 -33.76 -40.58 32.31
C LYS A 20 -33.46 -40.16 30.88
N LYS A 21 -34.33 -40.53 29.94
CA LYS A 21 -34.32 -39.87 28.63
C LYS A 21 -34.44 -38.40 28.95
N GLU A 22 -33.39 -37.63 28.65
CA GLU A 22 -33.59 -36.20 28.48
C GLU A 22 -34.72 -36.07 27.47
N ASP A 23 -35.73 -35.29 27.83
CA ASP A 23 -36.83 -35.00 26.92
C ASP A 23 -36.19 -34.60 25.59
N LYS A 24 -36.59 -35.28 24.52
CA LYS A 24 -36.24 -34.80 23.18
C LYS A 24 -36.67 -33.35 23.16
N ILE A 25 -35.71 -32.44 23.01
CA ILE A 25 -36.01 -31.05 22.75
C ILE A 25 -36.73 -31.06 21.39
N ASP A 26 -38.05 -31.12 21.42
CA ASP A 26 -38.91 -30.93 20.25
C ASP A 26 -38.95 -29.42 19.97
N TYR A 27 -37.77 -28.88 19.65
CA TYR A 27 -37.65 -27.54 19.13
C TYR A 27 -38.02 -27.63 17.66
N GLN A 28 -39.26 -27.31 17.36
CA GLN A 28 -39.65 -26.92 16.01
C GLN A 28 -38.88 -25.64 15.70
N PHE A 29 -37.84 -25.74 14.88
CA PHE A 29 -37.23 -24.54 14.33
C PHE A 29 -38.33 -23.78 13.59
N ASP A 30 -38.53 -22.53 13.99
CA ASP A 30 -39.36 -21.63 13.23
C ASP A 30 -38.71 -21.41 11.87
N ASN A 31 -39.15 -22.18 10.89
CA ASN A 31 -38.73 -22.05 9.50
C ASN A 31 -39.43 -20.86 8.81
N SER A 32 -40.39 -20.22 9.49
CA SER A 32 -40.96 -18.94 9.06
C SER A 32 -40.10 -17.80 9.61
N GLN A 33 -38.84 -17.74 9.18
CA GLN A 33 -38.06 -16.53 9.40
C GLN A 33 -38.60 -15.41 8.49
N SER A 34 -39.76 -14.85 8.83
CA SER A 34 -40.18 -13.57 8.30
C SER A 34 -39.35 -12.49 8.98
N PHE A 35 -38.23 -12.15 8.38
CA PHE A 35 -37.42 -11.04 8.86
C PHE A 35 -38.16 -9.73 8.58
N VAL A 36 -38.42 -8.95 9.63
CA VAL A 36 -38.88 -7.58 9.47
C VAL A 36 -37.67 -6.73 9.09
N PRO A 37 -37.67 -6.05 7.94
CA PRO A 37 -36.55 -5.21 7.53
C PRO A 37 -36.20 -4.17 8.59
N ASN A 38 -34.93 -4.07 8.94
CA ASN A 38 -34.41 -3.10 9.91
C ASN A 38 -33.66 -1.95 9.22
N GLU A 39 -33.04 -1.05 10.00
CA GLU A 39 -32.29 0.09 9.45
C GLU A 39 -31.13 -0.34 8.55
N LEU A 40 -30.43 -1.42 8.91
CA LEU A 40 -29.35 -1.99 8.11
C LEU A 40 -29.87 -2.51 6.76
N ASP A 41 -30.97 -3.27 6.74
CA ASP A 41 -31.58 -3.76 5.49
C ASP A 41 -31.96 -2.61 4.55
N ASN A 42 -32.54 -1.54 5.11
CA ASN A 42 -32.91 -0.35 4.35
C ASN A 42 -31.66 0.35 3.80
N TRP A 43 -30.57 0.42 4.58
CA TRP A 43 -29.31 0.99 4.13
C TRP A 43 -28.67 0.16 3.02
N LEU A 44 -28.60 -1.17 3.16
CA LEU A 44 -28.09 -2.10 2.14
C LEU A 44 -28.90 -1.98 0.84
N THR A 45 -30.23 -1.89 0.95
CA THR A 45 -31.12 -1.75 -0.19
C THR A 45 -30.83 -0.46 -0.97
N LYS A 46 -30.86 0.69 -0.28
CA LYS A 46 -30.69 2.00 -0.92
C LYS A 46 -29.27 2.25 -1.42
N THR A 47 -28.27 1.64 -0.77
CA THR A 47 -26.85 1.93 -1.03
C THR A 47 -26.22 0.95 -2.02
N LEU A 48 -26.66 -0.31 -2.02
CA LEU A 48 -26.03 -1.39 -2.78
C LEU A 48 -26.99 -2.05 -3.77
N LEU A 49 -28.17 -2.47 -3.31
CA LEU A 49 -29.12 -3.20 -4.16
C LEU A 49 -29.67 -2.31 -5.27
N GLU A 50 -30.30 -1.18 -4.94
CA GLU A 50 -30.89 -0.29 -5.95
C GLU A 50 -29.83 0.32 -6.88
N PRO A 51 -28.69 0.86 -6.39
CA PRO A 51 -27.75 1.53 -7.26
C PRO A 51 -26.90 0.58 -8.08
N TYR A 52 -26.55 -0.60 -7.55
CA TYR A 52 -25.55 -1.52 -8.14
C TYR A 52 -26.05 -2.93 -8.45
N ASN A 53 -27.29 -3.27 -8.06
CA ASN A 53 -27.84 -4.63 -8.13
C ASN A 53 -27.01 -5.63 -7.33
N ILE A 54 -26.64 -5.25 -6.10
CA ILE A 54 -25.85 -6.07 -5.19
C ILE A 54 -26.71 -6.44 -3.98
N GLU A 55 -26.98 -7.73 -3.83
CA GLU A 55 -27.62 -8.32 -2.66
C GLU A 55 -26.54 -8.70 -1.64
N VAL A 56 -26.74 -8.30 -0.38
CA VAL A 56 -25.84 -8.64 0.72
C VAL A 56 -26.52 -9.62 1.66
N ILE A 57 -25.99 -10.83 1.72
CA ILE A 57 -26.44 -11.91 2.58
C ILE A 57 -25.55 -11.91 3.83
N TYR A 58 -26.04 -11.27 4.89
CA TYR A 58 -25.34 -11.20 6.18
C TYR A 58 -26.00 -12.04 7.27
N ARG A 59 -27.29 -12.37 7.11
CA ARG A 59 -27.95 -13.34 7.98
C ARG A 59 -27.38 -14.72 7.69
N TYR A 60 -27.01 -15.44 8.74
CA TYR A 60 -26.26 -16.68 8.59
C TYR A 60 -27.08 -17.74 7.85
N ASP A 61 -26.54 -18.18 6.73
CA ASP A 61 -27.03 -19.32 5.96
C ASP A 61 -25.88 -20.33 5.80
N ARG A 62 -26.11 -21.57 6.26
CA ARG A 62 -25.11 -22.64 6.17
C ARG A 62 -24.86 -23.08 4.73
N TYR A 63 -25.86 -22.98 3.86
CA TYR A 63 -25.81 -23.46 2.48
C TYR A 63 -25.22 -22.44 1.51
N LYS A 64 -25.07 -21.19 1.93
CA LYS A 64 -24.37 -20.13 1.18
C LYS A 64 -22.85 -20.15 1.36
N GLY A 65 -22.35 -21.00 2.23
CA GLY A 65 -20.92 -21.15 2.55
C GLY A 65 -20.44 -22.57 2.25
N ASN A 66 -19.13 -22.77 2.31
CA ASN A 66 -18.59 -24.11 2.19
C ASN A 66 -19.00 -24.94 3.43
N ILE A 67 -19.75 -26.01 3.19
CA ILE A 67 -20.31 -26.92 4.21
C ILE A 67 -19.22 -27.72 4.94
N GLU A 68 -18.00 -27.78 4.42
CA GLU A 68 -16.85 -28.40 5.10
C GLU A 68 -16.15 -27.43 6.05
N ARG A 69 -16.41 -26.13 5.95
CA ARG A 69 -15.74 -25.10 6.75
C ARG A 69 -16.54 -24.76 8.00
N ASN A 70 -15.86 -24.51 9.12
CA ASN A 70 -16.49 -24.01 10.35
C ASN A 70 -16.65 -22.49 10.25
N LEU A 71 -17.86 -22.03 9.93
CA LEU A 71 -18.17 -20.62 9.71
C LEU A 71 -19.10 -20.10 10.81
N ALA A 72 -18.80 -18.92 11.35
CA ALA A 72 -19.62 -18.24 12.34
C ALA A 72 -20.42 -17.08 11.71
N PRO A 73 -21.61 -16.74 12.25
CA PRO A 73 -22.37 -15.58 11.84
C PRO A 73 -21.56 -14.28 11.97
N VAL A 74 -21.85 -13.30 11.12
CA VAL A 74 -21.35 -11.94 11.26
C VAL A 74 -22.17 -11.19 12.32
N GLU A 75 -21.49 -10.38 13.13
CA GLU A 75 -22.15 -9.42 14.03
C GLU A 75 -22.83 -8.33 13.18
N GLU A 76 -24.13 -8.08 13.39
CA GLU A 76 -24.88 -7.14 12.54
C GLU A 76 -24.25 -5.74 12.47
N SER A 77 -23.71 -5.25 13.59
CA SER A 77 -23.01 -3.96 13.69
C SER A 77 -21.72 -3.88 12.86
N ARG A 78 -21.18 -5.02 12.39
CA ARG A 78 -19.97 -5.11 11.56
C ARG A 78 -20.28 -5.11 10.06
N VAL A 79 -21.53 -5.35 9.67
CA VAL A 79 -21.95 -5.45 8.27
C VAL A 79 -21.81 -4.12 7.55
N GLN A 80 -22.38 -3.04 8.11
CA GLN A 80 -22.33 -1.73 7.46
C GLN A 80 -20.88 -1.23 7.29
N PRO A 81 -19.99 -1.23 8.32
CA PRO A 81 -18.59 -0.84 8.13
C PRO A 81 -17.86 -1.63 7.05
N GLN A 82 -18.09 -2.95 6.97
CA GLN A 82 -17.50 -3.80 5.93
C GLN A 82 -18.02 -3.41 4.53
N MET A 83 -19.32 -3.18 4.40
CA MET A 83 -19.90 -2.83 3.11
C MET A 83 -19.65 -1.37 2.71
N GLU A 84 -19.38 -0.48 3.65
CA GLU A 84 -18.86 0.86 3.37
C GLU A 84 -17.47 0.81 2.75
N VAL A 85 -16.61 -0.13 3.16
CA VAL A 85 -15.32 -0.38 2.49
C VAL A 85 -15.53 -0.83 1.04
N VAL A 86 -16.46 -1.76 0.80
CA VAL A 86 -16.81 -2.21 -0.55
C VAL A 86 -17.35 -1.04 -1.39
N LEU A 87 -18.25 -0.25 -0.84
CA LEU A 87 -18.81 0.92 -1.53
C LEU A 87 -17.74 1.93 -1.90
N ASN A 88 -16.93 2.34 -0.92
CA ASN A 88 -16.03 3.49 -1.07
C ASN A 88 -14.71 3.15 -1.76
N ALA A 89 -14.20 1.93 -1.62
CA ALA A 89 -12.89 1.52 -2.11
C ALA A 89 -12.92 0.38 -3.14
N PHE A 90 -14.12 -0.04 -3.56
CA PHE A 90 -14.31 -0.91 -4.72
C PHE A 90 -15.33 -0.33 -5.70
N LEU A 91 -16.59 -0.11 -5.32
CA LEU A 91 -17.63 0.31 -6.26
C LEU A 91 -17.43 1.72 -6.82
N LYS A 92 -17.33 2.73 -5.93
CA LYS A 92 -17.21 4.14 -6.32
C LYS A 92 -15.98 4.46 -7.19
N PRO A 93 -14.77 3.93 -6.91
CA PRO A 93 -13.61 4.19 -7.76
C PRO A 93 -13.81 3.74 -9.20
N TYR A 94 -14.35 2.54 -9.41
CA TYR A 94 -14.66 2.07 -10.76
C TYR A 94 -15.83 2.84 -11.37
N GLU A 95 -16.85 3.22 -10.61
CA GLU A 95 -17.92 4.10 -11.12
C GLU A 95 -17.38 5.44 -11.60
N THR A 96 -16.47 6.06 -10.85
CA THR A 96 -15.83 7.33 -11.21
C THR A 96 -15.01 7.22 -12.50
N VAL A 97 -14.26 6.13 -12.68
CA VAL A 97 -13.30 5.99 -13.79
C VAL A 97 -13.89 5.32 -15.02
N ALA A 98 -14.77 4.34 -14.83
CA ALA A 98 -15.34 3.49 -15.89
C ALA A 98 -16.84 3.73 -16.12
N GLY A 99 -17.48 4.52 -15.26
CA GLY A 99 -18.92 4.78 -15.30
C GLY A 99 -19.74 3.74 -14.54
N LYS A 100 -20.96 4.15 -14.16
CA LYS A 100 -21.89 3.32 -13.39
C LYS A 100 -22.31 2.03 -14.12
N GLU A 101 -22.44 2.07 -15.43
CA GLU A 101 -22.81 0.90 -16.23
C GLU A 101 -21.74 -0.21 -16.16
N PHE A 102 -20.46 0.15 -16.17
CA PHE A 102 -19.36 -0.80 -16.07
C PHE A 102 -19.46 -1.59 -14.76
N ILE A 103 -19.51 -0.90 -13.62
CA ILE A 103 -19.52 -1.59 -12.32
C ILE A 103 -20.81 -2.39 -12.12
N LYS A 104 -21.95 -1.87 -12.60
CA LYS A 104 -23.23 -2.62 -12.61
C LYS A 104 -23.20 -3.85 -13.50
N THR A 105 -22.37 -3.88 -14.54
CA THR A 105 -22.25 -5.05 -15.42
C THR A 105 -21.40 -6.12 -14.78
N TYR A 106 -20.19 -5.77 -14.33
CA TYR A 106 -19.16 -6.75 -14.00
C TYR A 106 -19.08 -7.13 -12.53
N THR A 107 -19.64 -6.36 -11.59
CA THR A 107 -19.56 -6.73 -10.17
C THR A 107 -20.46 -7.94 -9.85
N PRO A 108 -19.98 -8.92 -9.06
CA PRO A 108 -20.80 -10.00 -8.53
C PRO A 108 -22.05 -9.50 -7.81
N LYS A 109 -23.19 -10.18 -8.03
CA LYS A 109 -24.52 -9.72 -7.59
C LYS A 109 -24.86 -10.17 -6.18
N GLU A 110 -24.23 -11.24 -5.71
CA GLU A 110 -24.47 -11.78 -4.37
C GLU A 110 -23.19 -11.65 -3.52
N TRP A 111 -23.31 -11.01 -2.36
CA TRP A 111 -22.21 -10.83 -1.40
C TRP A 111 -22.57 -11.50 -0.09
N VAL A 112 -21.89 -12.59 0.23
CA VAL A 112 -22.13 -13.38 1.45
C VAL A 112 -21.11 -13.02 2.51
N LEU A 113 -21.56 -12.75 3.74
CA LEU A 113 -20.69 -12.31 4.83
C LEU A 113 -20.64 -13.35 5.95
N TYR A 114 -19.43 -13.73 6.36
CA TYR A 114 -19.19 -14.56 7.53
C TYR A 114 -18.27 -13.86 8.54
N GLY A 115 -18.61 -13.99 9.82
CA GLY A 115 -17.88 -13.33 10.91
C GLY A 115 -16.50 -13.93 11.17
N SER A 116 -16.37 -15.26 11.03
CA SER A 116 -15.15 -16.00 11.34
C SER A 116 -14.13 -16.04 10.20
N THR A 117 -12.89 -16.39 10.54
CA THR A 117 -11.90 -16.84 9.55
C THR A 117 -12.37 -18.13 8.87
N SER A 118 -12.01 -18.26 7.59
CA SER A 118 -12.09 -19.49 6.83
C SER A 118 -10.68 -20.02 6.58
N TYR A 119 -10.48 -21.33 6.67
CA TYR A 119 -9.18 -21.98 6.43
C TYR A 119 -9.29 -23.00 5.30
N ASN A 120 -8.22 -23.11 4.52
CA ASN A 120 -8.01 -24.24 3.61
C ASN A 120 -7.45 -25.46 4.37
N ASN A 121 -7.45 -26.62 3.73
CA ASN A 121 -6.95 -27.87 4.32
C ASN A 121 -5.45 -27.82 4.67
N ASP A 122 -4.69 -26.95 4.01
CA ASP A 122 -3.27 -26.69 4.26
C ASP A 122 -3.04 -25.67 5.40
N GLY A 123 -4.11 -25.17 6.03
CA GLY A 123 -4.04 -24.18 7.12
C GLY A 123 -3.94 -22.73 6.66
N THR A 124 -3.95 -22.45 5.35
CA THR A 124 -3.91 -21.08 4.84
C THR A 124 -5.25 -20.35 5.06
N GLU A 125 -5.18 -19.09 5.45
CA GLU A 125 -6.36 -18.24 5.67
C GLU A 125 -6.99 -17.79 4.35
N VAL A 126 -8.32 -17.84 4.29
CA VAL A 126 -9.12 -17.35 3.17
C VAL A 126 -9.90 -16.12 3.63
N LEU A 127 -9.62 -14.96 3.03
CA LEU A 127 -10.29 -13.70 3.36
C LEU A 127 -11.53 -13.43 2.52
N GLY A 128 -11.56 -14.01 1.33
CA GLY A 128 -12.72 -14.02 0.47
C GLY A 128 -12.52 -15.01 -0.66
N THR A 129 -13.62 -15.34 -1.33
CA THR A 129 -13.65 -16.20 -2.51
C THR A 129 -14.69 -15.66 -3.47
N ALA A 130 -14.47 -15.80 -4.77
CA ALA A 130 -15.53 -15.63 -5.75
C ALA A 130 -15.79 -16.95 -6.51
N ALA A 131 -17.07 -17.32 -6.68
CA ALA A 131 -17.43 -18.43 -7.56
C ALA A 131 -18.04 -17.88 -8.86
N GLY A 132 -17.32 -18.11 -9.96
CA GLY A 132 -17.80 -17.87 -11.33
C GLY A 132 -18.29 -16.45 -11.62
N GLY A 133 -17.71 -15.44 -10.96
CA GLY A 133 -18.07 -14.02 -11.12
C GLY A 133 -19.49 -13.66 -10.64
N ARG A 134 -20.20 -14.59 -9.98
CA ARG A 134 -21.60 -14.40 -9.55
C ARG A 134 -21.72 -14.05 -8.08
N ASN A 135 -20.94 -14.69 -7.23
CA ASN A 135 -20.90 -14.40 -5.81
C ASN A 135 -19.50 -13.98 -5.34
N ILE A 136 -19.46 -13.15 -4.31
CA ILE A 136 -18.28 -12.94 -3.46
C ILE A 136 -18.66 -13.36 -2.05
N THR A 137 -17.84 -14.18 -1.42
CA THR A 137 -17.93 -14.44 0.02
C THR A 137 -16.80 -13.70 0.72
N LEU A 138 -17.11 -12.93 1.75
CA LEU A 138 -16.14 -12.30 2.63
C LEU A 138 -16.12 -12.99 3.98
N TYR A 139 -14.92 -13.30 4.46
CA TYR A 139 -14.68 -13.90 5.77
C TYR A 139 -14.04 -12.87 6.71
N GLN A 140 -13.97 -13.21 7.99
CA GLN A 140 -13.38 -12.37 9.04
C GLN A 140 -14.03 -10.98 9.19
N VAL A 141 -15.32 -10.85 8.90
CA VAL A 141 -16.00 -9.55 8.98
C VAL A 141 -16.01 -9.00 10.40
N ASN A 142 -16.07 -9.87 11.43
CA ASN A 142 -16.05 -9.43 12.83
C ASN A 142 -14.68 -8.89 13.28
N TYR A 143 -13.63 -9.19 12.53
CA TYR A 143 -12.25 -8.79 12.86
C TYR A 143 -11.77 -7.57 12.07
N LEU A 144 -12.60 -6.98 11.21
CA LEU A 144 -12.21 -5.80 10.45
C LEU A 144 -12.11 -4.58 11.37
N ASP A 145 -10.90 -4.04 11.48
CA ASP A 145 -10.63 -2.70 11.99
C ASP A 145 -10.37 -1.74 10.83
N ILE A 146 -11.35 -0.87 10.54
CA ILE A 146 -11.25 0.12 9.44
C ILE A 146 -10.22 1.22 9.71
N THR A 147 -9.76 1.38 10.96
CA THR A 147 -8.69 2.31 11.30
C THR A 147 -7.31 1.74 11.02
N ASN A 148 -7.23 0.43 10.78
CA ASN A 148 -6.03 -0.27 10.38
C ASN A 148 -5.96 -0.39 8.85
N ALA A 149 -5.20 0.53 8.23
CA ALA A 149 -4.99 0.59 6.79
C ALA A 149 -4.57 -0.74 6.16
N GLU A 150 -3.74 -1.55 6.83
CA GLU A 150 -3.30 -2.85 6.30
C GLU A 150 -4.44 -3.86 6.27
N GLN A 151 -5.32 -3.88 7.28
CA GLN A 151 -6.47 -4.79 7.25
C GLN A 151 -7.43 -4.45 6.10
N VAL A 152 -7.70 -3.14 5.90
CA VAL A 152 -8.52 -2.66 4.78
C VAL A 152 -7.85 -3.01 3.45
N ARG A 153 -6.56 -2.70 3.28
CA ARG A 153 -5.81 -2.96 2.05
C ARG A 153 -5.73 -4.45 1.71
N ARG A 154 -5.48 -5.32 2.70
CA ARG A 154 -5.42 -6.78 2.50
C ARG A 154 -6.77 -7.33 2.00
N ARG A 155 -7.90 -6.84 2.52
CA ARG A 155 -9.25 -7.26 2.07
C ARG A 155 -9.58 -6.74 0.68
N LEU A 156 -9.30 -5.47 0.42
CA LEU A 156 -9.50 -4.89 -0.89
C LEU A 156 -8.66 -5.60 -1.95
N ARG A 157 -7.42 -5.98 -1.63
CA ARG A 157 -6.59 -6.76 -2.55
C ARG A 157 -7.27 -8.05 -3.00
N THR A 158 -7.89 -8.79 -2.07
CA THR A 158 -8.70 -9.97 -2.42
C THR A 158 -9.90 -9.62 -3.29
N ILE A 159 -10.66 -8.58 -2.94
CA ILE A 159 -11.83 -8.16 -3.74
C ILE A 159 -11.42 -7.78 -5.18
N HIS A 160 -10.36 -6.98 -5.33
CA HIS A 160 -9.87 -6.54 -6.64
C HIS A 160 -9.20 -7.66 -7.44
N HIS A 161 -8.58 -8.63 -6.76
CA HIS A 161 -8.07 -9.86 -7.37
C HIS A 161 -9.23 -10.66 -8.00
N GLU A 162 -10.28 -10.96 -7.23
CA GLU A 162 -11.45 -11.70 -7.71
C GLU A 162 -12.23 -10.94 -8.80
N PHE A 163 -12.29 -9.61 -8.68
CA PHE A 163 -12.88 -8.78 -9.72
C PHE A 163 -12.08 -8.88 -11.02
N THR A 164 -10.75 -8.94 -10.93
CA THR A 164 -9.89 -9.15 -12.11
C THR A 164 -10.22 -10.48 -12.79
N HIS A 165 -10.43 -11.56 -12.05
CA HIS A 165 -10.92 -12.82 -12.62
C HIS A 165 -12.27 -12.68 -13.33
N THR A 166 -13.20 -11.94 -12.74
CA THR A 166 -14.50 -11.68 -13.38
C THR A 166 -14.33 -10.92 -14.70
N LEU A 167 -13.43 -9.93 -14.75
CA LEU A 167 -13.11 -9.22 -15.99
C LEU A 167 -12.48 -10.18 -17.02
N GLN A 168 -11.52 -11.00 -16.61
CA GLN A 168 -10.84 -11.95 -17.50
C GLN A 168 -11.78 -13.00 -18.09
N GLN A 169 -12.80 -13.42 -17.33
CA GLN A 169 -13.84 -14.35 -17.80
C GLN A 169 -14.77 -13.73 -18.85
N THR A 170 -14.96 -12.41 -18.81
CA THR A 170 -15.82 -11.69 -19.77
C THR A 170 -15.05 -11.21 -20.99
N LYS A 171 -13.80 -10.78 -20.82
CA LYS A 171 -12.87 -10.42 -21.89
C LYS A 171 -11.51 -11.02 -21.57
N ALA A 172 -11.06 -11.93 -22.43
CA ALA A 172 -9.81 -12.64 -22.21
C ALA A 172 -8.62 -11.67 -22.02
N MET A 173 -7.74 -12.00 -21.07
CA MET A 173 -6.49 -11.26 -20.88
C MET A 173 -5.52 -11.48 -22.06
N PRO A 174 -4.49 -10.62 -22.20
CA PRO A 174 -3.51 -10.75 -23.27
C PRO A 174 -2.80 -12.10 -23.24
N LYS A 175 -2.76 -12.80 -24.39
CA LYS A 175 -2.17 -14.15 -24.50
C LYS A 175 -0.66 -14.17 -24.24
N ASP A 176 0.01 -13.07 -24.49
CA ASP A 176 1.45 -12.91 -24.29
C ASP A 176 1.86 -12.74 -22.82
N PHE A 177 0.89 -12.53 -21.90
CA PHE A 177 1.18 -12.40 -20.48
C PHE A 177 1.81 -13.67 -19.89
N GLU A 178 1.28 -14.84 -20.24
CA GLU A 178 1.80 -16.14 -19.79
C GLU A 178 3.28 -16.31 -20.16
N GLY A 179 3.66 -15.87 -21.37
CA GLY A 179 5.03 -15.93 -21.88
C GLY A 179 6.04 -15.07 -21.10
N ILE A 180 5.60 -14.17 -20.22
CA ILE A 180 6.51 -13.34 -19.41
C ILE A 180 7.25 -14.19 -18.36
N SER A 181 6.56 -15.20 -17.81
CA SER A 181 7.00 -16.05 -16.70
C SER A 181 6.97 -17.55 -17.05
N GLU A 182 6.92 -17.88 -18.34
CA GLU A 182 6.93 -19.26 -18.83
C GLU A 182 8.10 -20.06 -18.23
N GLY A 183 7.79 -21.28 -17.77
CA GLY A 183 8.76 -22.18 -17.12
C GLY A 183 9.02 -21.92 -15.64
N ASP A 184 8.57 -20.79 -15.08
CA ASP A 184 8.81 -20.44 -13.67
C ASP A 184 7.57 -20.59 -12.77
N TYR A 185 6.41 -20.92 -13.33
CA TYR A 185 5.19 -21.23 -12.58
C TYR A 185 5.36 -22.50 -11.73
N PHE A 186 4.70 -22.53 -10.58
CA PHE A 186 4.80 -23.60 -9.59
C PHE A 186 3.50 -23.73 -8.79
N ASP A 187 2.73 -24.77 -9.11
CA ASP A 187 1.37 -25.01 -8.60
C ASP A 187 1.28 -25.05 -7.06
N ASP A 188 2.27 -25.66 -6.38
CA ASP A 188 2.33 -25.74 -4.90
C ASP A 188 2.83 -24.41 -4.28
N TRP A 189 2.03 -23.37 -4.47
CA TRP A 189 2.38 -22.00 -4.08
C TRP A 189 2.62 -21.87 -2.56
N ALA A 190 1.92 -22.67 -1.75
CA ALA A 190 1.97 -22.66 -0.28
C ALA A 190 3.27 -23.29 0.27
N ASN A 191 4.04 -24.01 -0.54
CA ASN A 191 5.30 -24.63 -0.14
C ASN A 191 6.36 -23.60 0.27
N ASN A 192 6.58 -23.42 1.57
CA ASN A 192 7.56 -22.44 2.08
C ASN A 192 9.01 -22.79 1.73
N THR A 193 9.29 -24.07 1.44
CA THR A 193 10.65 -24.57 1.19
C THR A 193 11.02 -24.45 -0.30
N LEU A 194 10.12 -24.86 -1.18
CA LEU A 194 10.32 -24.86 -2.64
C LEU A 194 9.86 -23.55 -3.31
N ASN A 195 9.00 -22.79 -2.64
CA ASN A 195 8.53 -21.50 -3.08
C ASN A 195 8.67 -20.42 -2.00
N PRO A 196 9.87 -20.16 -1.45
CA PRO A 196 10.06 -19.06 -0.52
C PRO A 196 9.80 -17.71 -1.21
N GLN A 197 9.35 -16.71 -0.43
CA GLN A 197 9.02 -15.38 -0.97
C GLN A 197 10.19 -14.78 -1.79
N ALA A 198 11.42 -14.87 -1.27
CA ALA A 198 12.60 -14.33 -1.95
C ALA A 198 12.85 -14.97 -3.33
N LEU A 199 12.52 -16.26 -3.50
CA LEU A 199 12.62 -16.92 -4.80
C LEU A 199 11.54 -16.40 -5.75
N SER A 200 10.27 -16.41 -5.32
CA SER A 200 9.15 -15.84 -6.10
C SER A 200 9.43 -14.42 -6.57
N ASP A 201 9.88 -13.55 -5.65
CA ASP A 201 10.21 -12.18 -5.97
C ASP A 201 11.34 -12.09 -7.01
N SER A 202 12.42 -12.88 -6.83
CA SER A 202 13.57 -12.87 -7.75
C SER A 202 13.22 -13.34 -9.17
N LEU A 203 12.16 -14.13 -9.32
CA LEU A 203 11.65 -14.60 -10.62
C LEU A 203 10.65 -13.64 -11.26
N GLY A 204 10.27 -12.54 -10.60
CA GLY A 204 9.33 -11.55 -11.13
C GLY A 204 7.86 -11.86 -10.85
N PHE A 205 7.55 -12.58 -9.77
CA PHE A 205 6.20 -12.71 -9.24
C PHE A 205 5.99 -11.71 -8.10
N ILE A 206 4.83 -11.04 -8.08
CA ILE A 206 4.54 -10.00 -7.08
C ILE A 206 4.18 -10.57 -5.70
N SER A 207 3.78 -11.84 -5.68
CA SER A 207 3.48 -12.63 -4.48
C SER A 207 3.83 -14.09 -4.77
N ARG A 208 3.90 -14.92 -3.72
CA ARG A 208 4.04 -16.37 -3.90
C ARG A 208 2.86 -17.00 -4.61
N TYR A 209 1.66 -16.48 -4.37
CA TYR A 209 0.43 -16.97 -4.96
C TYR A 209 0.37 -16.67 -6.47
N ALA A 210 0.93 -15.54 -6.90
CA ALA A 210 1.10 -15.21 -8.32
C ALA A 210 1.94 -16.24 -9.09
N ARG A 211 2.79 -17.02 -8.41
CA ARG A 211 3.57 -18.09 -9.04
C ARG A 211 2.76 -19.36 -9.31
N SER A 212 1.56 -19.49 -8.76
CA SER A 212 0.74 -20.70 -8.95
C SER A 212 0.42 -20.94 -10.43
N GLN A 213 -0.09 -19.93 -11.12
CA GLN A 213 -0.43 -19.98 -12.54
C GLN A 213 -0.60 -18.58 -13.13
N TYR A 214 -0.60 -18.49 -14.45
CA TYR A 214 -0.66 -17.22 -15.19
C TYR A 214 -1.95 -16.41 -14.96
N PHE A 215 -3.09 -17.06 -14.71
CA PHE A 215 -4.35 -16.36 -14.42
C PHE A 215 -4.31 -15.64 -13.05
N GLU A 216 -3.77 -16.32 -12.04
CA GLU A 216 -3.56 -15.78 -10.68
C GLU A 216 -2.47 -14.71 -10.67
N ASP A 217 -1.41 -14.90 -11.46
CA ASP A 217 -0.33 -13.92 -11.62
C ASP A 217 -0.84 -12.56 -12.14
N PHE A 218 -1.72 -12.60 -13.14
CA PHE A 218 -2.34 -11.40 -13.67
C PHE A 218 -3.26 -10.72 -12.64
N ALA A 219 -4.08 -11.50 -11.93
CA ALA A 219 -4.98 -10.98 -10.90
C ALA A 219 -4.22 -10.39 -9.71
N GLU A 220 -3.19 -11.09 -9.22
CA GLU A 220 -2.30 -10.62 -8.16
C GLU A 220 -1.54 -9.36 -8.59
N THR A 221 -1.00 -9.35 -9.80
CA THR A 221 -0.32 -8.16 -10.35
C THR A 221 -1.27 -6.97 -10.38
N SER A 222 -2.49 -7.16 -10.89
CA SER A 222 -3.50 -6.10 -10.99
C SER A 222 -3.89 -5.56 -9.62
N ALA A 223 -4.20 -6.43 -8.67
CA ALA A 223 -4.62 -6.06 -7.33
C ALA A 223 -3.48 -5.40 -6.52
N HIS A 224 -2.27 -5.95 -6.59
CA HIS A 224 -1.12 -5.37 -5.88
C HIS A 224 -0.72 -4.01 -6.46
N LEU A 225 -0.67 -3.89 -7.78
CA LEU A 225 -0.36 -2.64 -8.44
C LEU A 225 -1.41 -1.58 -8.07
N LEU A 226 -2.70 -1.94 -8.04
CA LEU A 226 -3.77 -1.01 -7.71
C LEU A 226 -3.74 -0.54 -6.25
N LEU A 227 -3.56 -1.45 -5.29
CA LEU A 227 -3.74 -1.16 -3.86
C LEU A 227 -2.48 -0.65 -3.17
N GLN A 228 -1.32 -1.20 -3.51
CA GLN A 228 -0.03 -0.75 -2.97
C GLN A 228 0.50 0.47 -3.74
N GLY A 229 0.02 0.67 -4.98
CA GLY A 229 0.34 1.83 -5.80
C GLY A 229 1.66 1.71 -6.56
N GLN A 230 1.89 2.70 -7.43
CA GLN A 230 2.98 2.67 -8.40
C GLN A 230 4.36 2.68 -7.75
N LEU A 231 4.55 3.50 -6.72
CA LEU A 231 5.84 3.63 -6.04
C LEU A 231 6.28 2.29 -5.43
N TRP A 232 5.34 1.55 -4.84
CA TRP A 232 5.61 0.23 -4.29
C TRP A 232 5.97 -0.78 -5.37
N TYR A 233 5.21 -0.81 -6.47
CA TYR A 233 5.46 -1.75 -7.55
C TYR A 233 6.83 -1.51 -8.20
N ASP A 234 7.19 -0.25 -8.45
CA ASP A 234 8.51 0.11 -8.97
C ASP A 234 9.64 -0.27 -8.01
N ASN A 235 9.41 -0.12 -6.70
CA ASN A 235 10.37 -0.54 -5.68
C ASN A 235 10.56 -2.07 -5.67
N GLN A 236 9.48 -2.85 -5.80
CA GLN A 236 9.58 -4.32 -5.95
C GLN A 236 10.35 -4.69 -7.23
N ALA A 237 10.03 -4.06 -8.36
CA ALA A 237 10.71 -4.30 -9.62
C ALA A 237 12.21 -4.01 -9.55
N LYS A 238 12.60 -2.93 -8.84
CA LYS A 238 14.01 -2.55 -8.70
C LYS A 238 14.79 -3.46 -7.74
N LYS A 239 14.16 -4.14 -6.80
CA LYS A 239 14.84 -4.77 -5.65
C LYS A 239 15.83 -5.89 -6.01
N TYR A 240 15.56 -6.69 -7.06
CA TYR A 240 16.28 -7.96 -7.30
C TYR A 240 17.30 -7.91 -8.44
N ASN A 241 17.00 -8.44 -9.63
CA ASN A 241 17.92 -8.45 -10.78
C ASN A 241 17.26 -7.80 -12.01
N ALA A 242 18.02 -7.65 -13.11
CA ALA A 242 17.51 -7.00 -14.32
C ALA A 242 16.34 -7.78 -14.97
N LEU A 243 16.35 -9.12 -14.89
CA LEU A 243 15.28 -9.96 -15.40
C LEU A 243 13.99 -9.76 -14.59
N THR A 244 14.07 -9.74 -13.25
CA THR A 244 12.94 -9.41 -12.36
C THR A 244 12.32 -8.07 -12.74
N TYR A 245 13.16 -7.04 -12.91
CA TYR A 245 12.72 -5.71 -13.30
C TYR A 245 11.96 -5.75 -14.63
N GLN A 246 12.55 -6.36 -15.66
CA GLN A 246 11.92 -6.48 -16.98
C GLN A 246 10.59 -7.23 -16.93
N ARG A 247 10.51 -8.34 -16.19
CA ARG A 247 9.28 -9.12 -16.05
C ARG A 247 8.17 -8.32 -15.38
N LEU A 248 8.45 -7.71 -14.23
CA LEU A 248 7.44 -6.92 -13.52
C LEU A 248 6.99 -5.70 -14.35
N LYS A 249 7.90 -4.99 -15.03
CA LYS A 249 7.49 -3.88 -15.92
C LYS A 249 6.67 -4.33 -17.12
N LYS A 250 6.94 -5.52 -17.70
CA LYS A 250 6.10 -6.12 -18.75
C LYS A 250 4.70 -6.50 -18.23
N LYS A 251 4.63 -7.12 -17.05
CA LYS A 251 3.34 -7.48 -16.41
C LYS A 251 2.50 -6.25 -16.13
N GLU A 252 3.10 -5.20 -15.55
CA GLU A 252 2.45 -3.90 -15.35
C GLU A 252 1.93 -3.30 -16.66
N ALA A 253 2.74 -3.26 -17.71
CA ALA A 253 2.33 -2.74 -19.01
C ALA A 253 1.14 -3.53 -19.59
N SER A 254 1.15 -4.86 -19.45
CA SER A 254 0.04 -5.71 -19.89
C SER A 254 -1.24 -5.46 -19.09
N VAL A 255 -1.17 -5.31 -17.76
CA VAL A 255 -2.33 -4.94 -16.93
C VAL A 255 -2.90 -3.60 -17.38
N VAL A 256 -2.07 -2.56 -17.50
CA VAL A 256 -2.53 -1.22 -17.91
C VAL A 256 -3.16 -1.26 -19.31
N ALA A 257 -2.54 -1.98 -20.26
CA ALA A 257 -3.07 -2.13 -21.60
C ALA A 257 -4.41 -2.89 -21.60
N TYR A 258 -4.54 -3.97 -20.83
CA TYR A 258 -5.77 -4.74 -20.73
C TYR A 258 -6.95 -3.91 -20.20
N PHE A 259 -6.76 -3.17 -19.11
CA PHE A 259 -7.82 -2.31 -18.57
C PHE A 259 -8.23 -1.22 -19.57
N ARG A 260 -7.27 -0.63 -20.29
CA ARG A 260 -7.54 0.38 -21.34
C ARG A 260 -8.24 -0.23 -22.55
N ASP A 261 -7.67 -1.26 -23.15
CA ASP A 261 -8.07 -1.78 -24.47
C ASP A 261 -9.31 -2.67 -24.38
N SER A 262 -9.42 -3.48 -23.32
CA SER A 262 -10.57 -4.38 -23.15
C SER A 262 -11.73 -3.68 -22.44
N HIS A 263 -11.47 -2.77 -21.50
CA HIS A 263 -12.52 -2.23 -20.63
C HIS A 263 -12.69 -0.71 -20.69
N ASN A 264 -11.89 0.00 -21.49
CA ASN A 264 -11.90 1.46 -21.58
C ASN A 264 -11.68 2.15 -20.21
N ILE A 265 -10.82 1.55 -19.39
CA ILE A 265 -10.48 2.05 -18.05
C ILE A 265 -9.06 2.62 -18.07
N ASP A 266 -8.93 3.89 -17.69
CA ASP A 266 -7.63 4.45 -17.33
C ASP A 266 -7.20 3.88 -15.97
N PHE A 267 -6.40 2.81 -16.02
CA PHE A 267 -5.87 2.16 -14.83
C PHE A 267 -5.02 3.11 -13.97
N ARG A 268 -4.34 4.10 -14.58
CA ARG A 268 -3.53 5.07 -13.83
C ARG A 268 -4.42 6.04 -13.08
N ARG A 269 -5.53 6.48 -13.67
CA ARG A 269 -6.54 7.27 -12.96
C ARG A 269 -7.15 6.46 -11.82
N LEU A 270 -7.53 5.20 -12.06
CA LEU A 270 -8.07 4.32 -11.01
C LEU A 270 -7.09 4.13 -9.84
N GLN A 271 -5.80 3.95 -10.13
CA GLN A 271 -4.76 3.86 -9.11
C GLN A 271 -4.64 5.14 -8.28
N ARG A 272 -4.81 6.33 -8.91
CA ARG A 272 -4.84 7.62 -8.19
C ARG A 272 -6.08 7.77 -7.31
N GLU A 273 -7.25 7.33 -7.76
CA GLU A 273 -8.47 7.28 -6.93
C GLU A 273 -8.23 6.40 -5.69
N MET A 274 -7.69 5.20 -5.89
CA MET A 274 -7.38 4.28 -4.79
C MET A 274 -6.35 4.84 -3.82
N ALA A 275 -5.27 5.43 -4.32
CA ALA A 275 -4.27 6.11 -3.48
C ALA A 275 -4.90 7.23 -2.64
N ASN A 276 -5.79 8.02 -3.24
CA ASN A 276 -6.50 9.10 -2.53
C ASN A 276 -7.42 8.55 -1.43
N ILE A 277 -8.20 7.51 -1.73
CA ILE A 277 -9.13 6.89 -0.77
C ILE A 277 -8.38 6.24 0.38
N MET A 278 -7.35 5.43 0.07
CA MET A 278 -6.53 4.76 1.08
C MET A 278 -5.85 5.78 2.00
N TYR A 279 -5.38 6.90 1.47
CA TYR A 279 -4.77 7.96 2.29
C TYR A 279 -5.79 8.74 3.13
N THR A 280 -6.90 9.19 2.54
CA THR A 280 -7.83 10.14 3.17
C THR A 280 -8.87 9.50 4.07
N GLN A 281 -9.33 8.29 3.74
CA GLN A 281 -10.41 7.60 4.46
C GLN A 281 -9.87 6.50 5.38
N TYR A 282 -8.76 5.86 5.02
CA TYR A 282 -8.21 4.71 5.74
C TYR A 282 -6.82 4.95 6.33
N ASN A 283 -6.30 6.20 6.25
CA ASN A 283 -5.04 6.63 6.87
C ASN A 283 -3.82 5.77 6.46
N ASP A 284 -3.78 5.27 5.22
CA ASP A 284 -2.68 4.46 4.69
C ASP A 284 -1.43 5.29 4.35
N LYS A 285 -0.76 5.77 5.38
CA LYS A 285 0.48 6.55 5.24
C LYS A 285 1.68 5.70 4.83
N ALA A 286 1.63 4.38 5.07
CA ALA A 286 2.75 3.48 4.79
C ALA A 286 3.10 3.43 3.29
N TYR A 287 2.09 3.52 2.42
CA TYR A 287 2.27 3.47 0.97
C TYR A 287 2.00 4.79 0.27
N GLN A 288 1.23 5.71 0.88
CA GLN A 288 0.77 6.92 0.19
C GLN A 288 1.50 8.21 0.64
N ALA A 289 2.20 8.19 1.78
CA ALA A 289 2.96 9.34 2.27
C ALA A 289 4.40 9.38 1.72
N LEU A 290 5.04 10.56 1.72
CA LEU A 290 6.38 10.73 1.14
C LEU A 290 7.48 10.05 1.94
N GLY A 291 7.40 10.12 3.28
CA GLY A 291 8.51 9.73 4.16
C GLY A 291 9.05 8.32 3.94
N PRO A 292 8.21 7.26 3.84
CA PRO A 292 8.69 5.91 3.52
C PRO A 292 9.49 5.89 2.20
N TRP A 293 8.95 6.48 1.13
CA TRP A 293 9.59 6.43 -0.19
C TRP A 293 10.86 7.26 -0.29
N TRP A 294 10.94 8.37 0.43
CA TRP A 294 12.10 9.26 0.36
C TRP A 294 13.23 8.84 1.31
N LEU A 295 12.89 8.37 2.51
CA LEU A 295 13.87 8.15 3.57
C LEU A 295 14.31 6.69 3.71
N THR A 296 13.43 5.73 3.41
CA THR A 296 13.70 4.30 3.64
C THR A 296 13.87 3.53 2.36
N GLU A 297 13.01 3.79 1.38
CA GLU A 297 13.05 3.09 0.11
C GLU A 297 14.06 3.74 -0.83
N GLY A 298 15.02 2.97 -1.32
CA GLY A 298 16.00 3.44 -2.31
C GLY A 298 15.40 3.66 -3.70
N LEU A 299 14.14 4.11 -3.80
CA LEU A 299 13.37 4.23 -5.04
C LEU A 299 13.84 5.42 -5.90
N PHE A 300 14.22 6.53 -5.26
CA PHE A 300 14.62 7.76 -5.96
C PHE A 300 16.13 7.85 -6.15
N THR A 301 16.54 8.56 -7.20
CA THR A 301 17.95 8.88 -7.44
C THR A 301 18.52 9.63 -6.26
N ASN A 302 19.71 9.23 -5.83
CA ASN A 302 20.46 9.87 -4.77
C ASN A 302 21.90 10.04 -5.27
N PRO A 303 22.49 11.26 -5.26
CA PRO A 303 21.99 12.52 -4.70
C PRO A 303 20.70 13.09 -5.31
N ILE A 304 19.99 13.91 -4.53
CA ILE A 304 18.86 14.73 -4.98
C ILE A 304 19.31 16.20 -5.04
N LEU A 305 19.08 16.85 -6.18
CA LEU A 305 19.39 18.27 -6.34
C LEU A 305 18.24 19.12 -5.78
N LEU A 306 18.58 20.10 -4.94
CA LEU A 306 17.68 21.18 -4.60
C LEU A 306 17.45 22.01 -5.87
N LYS A 307 16.21 21.99 -6.37
CA LYS A 307 15.79 22.85 -7.48
C LYS A 307 15.43 24.25 -6.98
N GLU A 308 15.28 25.17 -7.91
CA GLU A 308 14.80 26.54 -7.67
C GLU A 308 13.35 26.63 -7.16
N ASN A 309 12.63 25.50 -7.06
CA ASN A 309 11.27 25.38 -6.56
C ASN A 309 11.21 25.51 -5.02
N LEU A 310 11.61 26.66 -4.51
CA LEU A 310 11.61 27.04 -3.09
C LEU A 310 10.42 27.96 -2.78
N SER A 311 9.97 27.96 -1.53
CA SER A 311 9.13 29.06 -1.07
C SER A 311 9.88 30.39 -1.07
N ALA A 312 9.13 31.51 -1.09
CA ALA A 312 9.72 32.85 -1.16
C ALA A 312 10.68 33.16 0.01
N ASP A 313 10.35 32.73 1.23
CA ASP A 313 11.20 32.92 2.40
C ASP A 313 12.47 32.06 2.33
N VAL A 314 12.35 30.80 1.89
CA VAL A 314 13.51 29.90 1.74
C VAL A 314 14.41 30.32 0.58
N LYS A 315 13.83 30.87 -0.50
CA LYS A 315 14.59 31.50 -1.58
C LYS A 315 15.42 32.67 -1.05
N THR A 316 14.85 33.53 -0.21
CA THR A 316 15.58 34.63 0.44
C THR A 316 16.73 34.11 1.32
N ILE A 317 16.51 32.99 2.04
CA ILE A 317 17.54 32.33 2.84
C ILE A 317 18.68 31.79 1.95
N TYR A 318 18.35 31.22 0.80
CA TYR A 318 19.34 30.71 -0.17
C TYR A 318 20.13 31.86 -0.82
N GLU A 319 19.48 32.94 -1.23
CA GLU A 319 20.15 34.14 -1.77
C GLU A 319 21.09 34.77 -0.74
N ALA A 320 20.75 34.75 0.55
CA ALA A 320 21.64 35.19 1.63
C ALA A 320 22.89 34.30 1.76
N LEU A 321 22.76 32.98 1.54
CA LEU A 321 23.90 32.07 1.46
C LEU A 321 24.80 32.41 0.28
N GLU A 322 24.22 32.56 -0.91
CA GLU A 322 24.96 32.90 -2.14
C GLU A 322 25.72 34.22 -1.98
N LYS A 323 25.05 35.25 -1.43
CA LYS A 323 25.69 36.53 -1.12
C LYS A 323 26.82 36.37 -0.12
N GLY A 324 26.60 35.61 0.96
CA GLY A 324 27.61 35.32 1.97
C GLY A 324 28.86 34.66 1.37
N VAL A 325 28.68 33.71 0.46
CA VAL A 325 29.76 33.02 -0.26
C VAL A 325 30.48 33.97 -1.24
N SER A 326 29.73 34.78 -1.98
CA SER A 326 30.28 35.74 -2.96
C SER A 326 31.10 36.85 -2.30
N ASP A 327 30.66 37.33 -1.14
CA ASP A 327 31.34 38.38 -0.39
C ASP A 327 32.53 37.82 0.42
N LYS A 328 32.64 36.49 0.54
CA LYS A 328 33.72 35.84 1.26
C LYS A 328 35.00 35.85 0.42
N TYR A 329 35.98 36.61 0.91
CA TYR A 329 37.29 36.84 0.30
C TYR A 329 37.28 37.75 -0.93
N THR A 330 38.41 38.44 -1.12
CA THR A 330 38.64 39.40 -2.22
C THR A 330 38.54 38.76 -3.60
N SER A 331 38.85 37.46 -3.71
CA SER A 331 38.82 36.70 -4.97
C SER A 331 37.41 36.23 -5.39
N LYS A 332 36.43 36.30 -4.47
CA LYS A 332 35.00 35.92 -4.60
C LYS A 332 34.74 34.46 -5.02
N TYR A 333 33.69 33.84 -4.48
CA TYR A 333 33.22 32.51 -4.89
C TYR A 333 31.79 32.54 -5.41
N THR A 334 31.43 31.57 -6.26
CA THR A 334 30.04 31.39 -6.73
C THR A 334 29.55 29.99 -6.43
N LEU A 335 28.23 29.84 -6.32
CA LEU A 335 27.52 28.57 -6.24
C LEU A 335 26.91 28.26 -7.62
N PRO A 336 27.65 27.60 -8.54
CA PRO A 336 27.19 27.38 -9.91
C PRO A 336 26.07 26.33 -10.01
N SER A 337 25.75 25.67 -8.91
CA SER A 337 24.71 24.65 -8.82
C SER A 337 23.97 24.80 -7.48
N GLY A 338 22.70 24.41 -7.47
CA GLY A 338 21.92 24.28 -6.25
C GLY A 338 22.56 23.30 -5.25
N LEU A 339 22.07 23.34 -4.01
CA LEU A 339 22.52 22.40 -2.97
C LEU A 339 22.17 20.96 -3.35
N ILE A 340 23.02 20.02 -2.98
CA ILE A 340 22.85 18.60 -3.26
C ILE A 340 22.59 17.87 -1.94
N PHE A 341 21.43 17.24 -1.84
CA PHE A 341 21.00 16.46 -0.68
C PHE A 341 21.39 15.00 -0.92
N MET A 342 22.39 14.52 -0.18
CA MET A 342 22.87 13.13 -0.22
C MET A 342 22.38 12.40 1.02
N MET A 343 21.30 11.65 0.85
CA MET A 343 20.73 10.84 1.93
C MET A 343 21.53 9.55 2.08
N THR A 344 21.86 9.14 3.29
CA THR A 344 22.42 7.81 3.54
C THR A 344 21.43 7.02 4.38
N ALA A 345 20.76 6.05 3.77
CA ALA A 345 19.77 5.18 4.43
C ALA A 345 20.36 4.44 5.65
N LYS A 346 21.69 4.26 5.67
CA LYS A 346 22.42 3.73 6.83
C LYS A 346 22.65 4.86 7.85
N ASN A 347 22.07 4.73 9.04
CA ASN A 347 22.28 5.57 10.23
C ASN A 347 21.56 6.94 10.26
N ASN A 348 20.52 7.15 9.46
CA ASN A 348 19.74 8.41 9.44
C ASN A 348 20.61 9.66 9.24
N ASN A 349 21.61 9.55 8.37
CA ASN A 349 22.53 10.65 8.06
C ASN A 349 22.18 11.29 6.73
N ILE A 350 22.37 12.61 6.65
CA ILE A 350 22.30 13.37 5.42
C ILE A 350 23.55 14.24 5.30
N VAL A 351 24.13 14.24 4.10
CA VAL A 351 25.17 15.18 3.74
C VAL A 351 24.58 16.18 2.78
N ILE A 352 24.64 17.46 3.13
CA ILE A 352 24.28 18.54 2.22
C ILE A 352 25.57 19.03 1.59
N ARG A 353 25.68 18.86 0.28
CA ARG A 353 26.84 19.30 -0.51
C ARG A 353 26.52 20.61 -1.18
N MET A 354 27.45 21.55 -1.04
CA MET A 354 27.44 22.85 -1.68
C MET A 354 28.56 22.90 -2.73
N PRO A 355 28.24 22.73 -4.01
CA PRO A 355 29.21 22.93 -5.09
C PRO A 355 29.57 24.41 -5.20
N PHE A 356 30.86 24.72 -5.33
CA PHE A 356 31.35 26.09 -5.47
C PHE A 356 32.54 26.18 -6.43
N ARG A 357 32.80 27.37 -6.97
CA ARG A 357 33.98 27.66 -7.79
C ARG A 357 34.49 29.07 -7.54
N GLY A 358 35.75 29.31 -7.86
CA GLY A 358 36.33 30.66 -7.79
C GLY A 358 35.72 31.57 -8.86
N SER A 359 35.64 32.87 -8.58
CA SER A 359 35.08 33.86 -9.53
C SER A 359 36.14 34.52 -10.41
N ALA A 360 37.42 34.27 -10.13
CA ALA A 360 38.56 34.79 -10.89
C ALA A 360 39.76 33.82 -10.86
N GLY A 361 40.69 34.00 -11.80
CA GLY A 361 41.91 33.19 -11.91
C GLY A 361 41.69 31.76 -12.43
N SER A 362 42.63 30.85 -12.13
CA SER A 362 42.64 29.45 -12.57
C SER A 362 41.53 28.57 -11.98
N ASN A 363 40.77 29.09 -11.01
CA ASN A 363 39.75 28.35 -10.26
C ASN A 363 38.33 28.58 -10.79
N THR A 364 38.18 29.24 -11.94
CA THR A 364 36.88 29.57 -12.58
C THR A 364 36.24 28.41 -13.30
N THR A 365 37.02 27.40 -13.69
CA THR A 365 36.55 26.20 -14.41
C THR A 365 36.41 24.97 -13.51
N THR A 366 37.10 24.95 -12.36
CA THR A 366 37.10 23.80 -11.45
C THR A 366 35.96 23.90 -10.45
N LEU A 367 35.12 22.86 -10.40
CA LEU A 367 34.05 22.73 -9.42
C LEU A 367 34.59 22.01 -8.17
N TYR A 368 34.51 22.69 -7.03
CA TYR A 368 34.83 22.14 -5.72
C TYR A 368 33.52 21.85 -4.96
N ASN A 369 33.61 21.01 -3.93
CA ASN A 369 32.47 20.65 -3.10
C ASN A 369 32.77 20.92 -1.62
N ALA A 370 31.80 21.52 -0.93
CA ALA A 370 31.78 21.67 0.53
C ALA A 370 30.68 20.77 1.12
N ASP A 371 31.03 19.83 1.99
CA ASP A 371 30.10 18.87 2.57
C ASP A 371 29.72 19.22 4.02
N TYR A 372 28.42 19.20 4.32
CA TYR A 372 27.86 19.49 5.63
C TYR A 372 27.06 18.31 6.19
N ASN A 373 27.56 17.71 7.27
CA ASN A 373 26.90 16.57 7.92
C ASN A 373 25.74 16.99 8.81
N PHE A 374 24.61 16.31 8.65
CA PHE A 374 23.48 16.32 9.55
C PHE A 374 23.01 14.88 9.80
N SER A 375 22.29 14.68 10.90
CA SER A 375 21.41 13.54 11.09
C SER A 375 19.95 13.99 11.03
N TYR A 376 19.04 13.03 10.89
CA TYR A 376 17.62 13.29 11.00
C TYR A 376 16.90 12.29 11.90
N THR A 377 15.80 12.74 12.51
CA THR A 377 14.83 11.87 13.19
C THR A 377 13.51 11.97 12.44
N TYR A 378 12.89 10.83 12.15
CA TYR A 378 11.63 10.75 11.42
C TYR A 378 10.54 10.04 12.25
N ASP A 379 9.42 10.72 12.47
CA ASP A 379 8.22 10.16 13.09
C ASP A 379 7.27 9.69 11.99
N VAL A 380 7.14 8.36 11.84
CA VAL A 380 6.31 7.73 10.80
C VAL A 380 4.83 8.05 10.99
N ALA A 381 4.34 8.13 12.22
CA ALA A 381 2.92 8.35 12.49
C ALA A 381 2.51 9.79 12.14
N LYS A 382 3.36 10.75 12.51
CA LYS A 382 3.14 12.18 12.28
C LYS A 382 3.62 12.65 10.91
N GLN A 383 4.45 11.86 10.22
CA GLN A 383 5.09 12.23 8.96
C GLN A 383 6.00 13.46 9.12
N THR A 384 6.68 13.55 10.26
CA THR A 384 7.50 14.72 10.60
C THR A 384 8.98 14.36 10.69
N ILE A 385 9.84 15.28 10.27
CA ILE A 385 11.30 15.14 10.27
C ILE A 385 11.95 16.32 11.00
N SER A 386 13.02 16.07 11.73
CA SER A 386 13.87 17.11 12.33
C SER A 386 15.33 16.83 11.98
N PHE A 387 16.08 17.87 11.64
CA PHE A 387 17.52 17.76 11.29
C PHE A 387 18.39 18.30 12.41
N THR A 388 19.50 17.60 12.68
CA THR A 388 20.48 17.99 13.69
C THR A 388 21.86 18.08 13.05
N LYS A 389 22.58 19.18 13.25
CA LYS A 389 23.97 19.28 12.79
C LYS A 389 24.83 18.25 13.53
N THR A 390 25.64 17.51 12.79
CA THR A 390 26.57 16.51 13.36
C THR A 390 28.02 16.84 13.06
N ALA A 391 28.94 16.08 13.65
CA ALA A 391 30.37 16.25 13.42
C ALA A 391 30.72 16.11 11.92
N GLN A 392 31.62 16.96 11.43
CA GLN A 392 32.11 16.88 10.05
C GLN A 392 33.07 15.69 9.87
N GLY A 393 33.18 15.20 8.64
CA GLY A 393 34.24 14.25 8.28
C GLY A 393 35.58 14.96 8.08
N THR A 394 36.57 14.21 7.58
CA THR A 394 37.96 14.68 7.45
C THR A 394 38.47 14.77 6.01
N THR A 395 37.65 14.43 5.02
CA THR A 395 38.02 14.52 3.59
C THR A 395 38.12 15.97 3.12
N THR A 396 38.73 16.20 1.95
CA THR A 396 38.89 17.52 1.34
C THR A 396 37.58 18.29 1.22
N THR A 397 36.46 17.60 0.98
CA THR A 397 35.14 18.25 0.91
C THR A 397 34.67 18.83 2.24
N TYR A 398 35.06 18.26 3.38
CA TYR A 398 34.78 18.83 4.69
C TYR A 398 35.73 19.98 5.03
N ALA A 399 37.02 19.86 4.66
CA ALA A 399 37.96 20.98 4.78
C ALA A 399 37.50 22.20 3.96
N ASN A 400 36.91 21.98 2.78
CA ASN A 400 36.28 23.04 2.00
C ASN A 400 35.05 23.64 2.68
N ALA A 401 34.30 22.85 3.46
CA ALA A 401 33.12 23.34 4.18
C ALA A 401 33.48 24.35 5.27
N ASP A 402 34.67 24.24 5.87
CA ASP A 402 35.18 25.21 6.85
C ASP A 402 35.31 26.61 6.24
N LEU A 403 35.58 26.71 4.94
CA LEU A 403 35.62 27.98 4.22
C LEU A 403 34.28 28.72 4.27
N PHE A 404 33.15 28.05 4.37
CA PHE A 404 31.81 28.69 4.31
C PHE A 404 30.90 28.27 5.48
N MET A 405 31.46 27.73 6.55
CA MET A 405 30.69 27.15 7.67
C MET A 405 29.76 28.17 8.30
N ASN A 406 30.23 29.40 8.52
CA ASN A 406 29.45 30.45 9.14
C ASN A 406 28.28 30.90 8.26
N GLU A 407 28.51 31.08 6.96
CA GLU A 407 27.52 31.52 5.98
C GLU A 407 26.46 30.43 5.81
N PHE A 408 26.88 29.18 5.67
CA PHE A 408 25.97 28.03 5.58
C PHE A 408 25.11 27.88 6.84
N MET A 409 25.72 27.90 8.03
CA MET A 409 24.99 27.69 9.27
C MET A 409 24.11 28.87 9.68
N ASN A 410 24.42 30.11 9.27
CA ASN A 410 23.56 31.26 9.53
C ASN A 410 22.40 31.42 8.52
N SER A 411 22.38 30.62 7.46
CA SER A 411 21.36 30.63 6.40
C SER A 411 20.59 29.31 6.36
N ILE A 412 20.89 28.44 5.38
CA ILE A 412 20.19 27.18 5.15
C ILE A 412 20.36 26.21 6.33
N GLY A 413 21.53 26.19 6.98
CA GLY A 413 21.76 25.39 8.16
C GLY A 413 20.83 25.78 9.31
N LYS A 414 20.67 27.09 9.56
CA LYS A 414 19.71 27.62 10.55
C LYS A 414 18.28 27.27 10.20
N TYR A 415 17.91 27.33 8.92
CA TYR A 415 16.58 26.89 8.47
C TYR A 415 16.38 25.42 8.85
N LEU A 416 17.28 24.52 8.43
CA LEU A 416 17.17 23.07 8.65
C LEU A 416 17.15 22.68 10.14
N THR A 417 17.84 23.43 11.00
CA THR A 417 17.85 23.18 12.45
C THR A 417 16.84 24.02 13.23
N SER A 418 15.93 24.73 12.55
CA SER A 418 14.97 25.64 13.21
C SER A 418 13.85 24.91 13.96
N GLY A 419 13.63 23.63 13.69
CA GLY A 419 12.63 22.83 14.37
C GLY A 419 12.22 21.60 13.58
N THR A 420 10.93 21.29 13.67
CA THR A 420 10.32 20.12 13.04
C THR A 420 9.62 20.52 11.74
N PHE A 421 9.76 19.66 10.75
CA PHE A 421 9.13 19.79 9.44
C PHE A 421 8.16 18.67 9.20
N LYS A 422 7.20 18.90 8.31
CA LYS A 422 6.31 17.87 7.79
C LYS A 422 6.73 17.50 6.37
N LEU A 423 6.76 16.20 6.10
CA LEU A 423 7.02 15.65 4.76
C LEU A 423 5.75 15.64 3.94
N ASP A 424 5.80 16.14 2.72
CA ASP A 424 4.64 16.14 1.83
C ASP A 424 5.02 16.14 0.36
N TRP A 425 4.09 15.68 -0.47
CA TRP A 425 4.22 15.65 -1.92
C TRP A 425 3.82 16.99 -2.55
N SER A 426 4.42 17.29 -3.71
CA SER A 426 4.06 18.40 -4.59
C SER A 426 3.94 19.76 -3.89
N LEU A 427 4.88 20.10 -3.00
CA LEU A 427 4.82 21.31 -2.17
C LEU A 427 4.84 22.60 -3.00
N SER A 428 5.53 22.59 -4.13
CA SER A 428 5.58 23.72 -5.08
C SER A 428 4.29 23.92 -5.87
N SER A 429 3.34 22.97 -5.81
CA SER A 429 2.07 23.00 -6.54
C SER A 429 0.90 22.74 -5.57
N PRO A 430 0.54 23.71 -4.71
CA PRO A 430 -0.39 23.48 -3.60
C PRO A 430 -1.81 23.12 -4.03
N SER A 431 -2.21 23.43 -5.27
CA SER A 431 -3.49 23.04 -5.86
C SER A 431 -3.51 21.60 -6.38
N LYS A 432 -2.34 20.98 -6.55
CA LYS A 432 -2.21 19.60 -7.05
C LYS A 432 -2.65 18.62 -5.96
N THR A 433 -3.45 17.65 -6.35
CA THR A 433 -4.01 16.62 -5.48
C THR A 433 -3.53 15.23 -5.92
N ARG A 434 -3.77 14.20 -5.09
CA ARG A 434 -3.44 12.81 -5.41
C ARG A 434 -4.12 12.29 -6.68
N LEU A 435 -5.18 12.96 -7.12
CA LEU A 435 -5.93 12.63 -8.33
C LEU A 435 -5.24 13.14 -9.61
N ASP A 436 -4.29 14.06 -9.48
CA ASP A 436 -3.58 14.68 -10.58
C ASP A 436 -2.32 13.89 -10.98
N GLU A 437 -2.01 13.90 -12.27
CA GLU A 437 -0.82 13.25 -12.80
C GLU A 437 0.46 13.90 -12.28
N GLY A 438 1.45 13.07 -11.95
CA GLY A 438 2.71 13.52 -11.39
C GLY A 438 2.63 14.09 -9.96
N PHE A 439 1.55 13.84 -9.21
CA PHE A 439 1.48 14.24 -7.79
C PHE A 439 2.64 13.62 -6.96
N PHE A 440 3.05 12.40 -7.32
CA PHE A 440 4.12 11.65 -6.66
C PHE A 440 5.51 11.84 -7.29
N GLU A 441 5.70 12.86 -8.12
CA GLU A 441 6.98 13.12 -8.83
C GLU A 441 7.82 14.21 -8.17
N SER A 442 7.25 14.95 -7.22
CA SER A 442 7.98 15.96 -6.46
C SER A 442 7.46 16.01 -5.04
N GLY A 443 8.28 16.52 -4.12
CA GLY A 443 7.91 16.67 -2.72
C GLY A 443 9.13 17.06 -1.90
N GLY A 444 8.93 17.21 -0.61
CA GLY A 444 10.01 17.60 0.28
C GLY A 444 9.47 17.86 1.66
N PHE A 445 9.83 18.99 2.25
CA PHE A 445 9.45 19.30 3.61
C PHE A 445 9.15 20.78 3.82
N HIS A 446 8.18 21.04 4.67
CA HIS A 446 7.77 22.39 5.07
C HIS A 446 7.74 22.52 6.58
N LYS A 447 7.86 23.73 7.13
CA LYS A 447 7.75 23.94 8.59
C LYS A 447 6.42 23.41 9.10
N LEU A 448 6.43 22.78 10.28
CA LEU A 448 5.25 22.07 10.81
C LEU A 448 3.96 22.90 10.76
N ASP A 449 4.06 24.17 11.16
CA ASP A 449 2.93 25.09 11.25
C ASP A 449 2.85 26.10 10.09
N ASP A 450 3.70 25.97 9.07
CA ASP A 450 3.73 26.86 7.91
C ASP A 450 4.08 26.10 6.63
N ARG A 451 3.03 25.72 5.88
CA ARG A 451 3.18 25.05 4.57
C ARG A 451 3.76 25.96 3.49
N ASN A 452 3.74 27.28 3.69
CA ASN A 452 4.32 28.24 2.74
C ASN A 452 5.82 28.41 2.94
N SER A 453 6.43 27.82 3.98
CA SER A 453 7.87 27.80 4.22
C SER A 453 8.39 26.38 3.93
N TYR A 454 8.90 26.14 2.71
CA TYR A 454 9.20 24.80 2.23
C TYR A 454 10.44 24.69 1.35
N ILE A 455 10.99 23.47 1.34
CA ILE A 455 11.94 22.98 0.35
C ILE A 455 11.27 21.85 -0.43
N ASN A 456 11.24 21.97 -1.76
CA ASN A 456 10.69 20.97 -2.65
C ASN A 456 11.78 20.41 -3.58
N PHE A 457 11.77 19.10 -3.75
CA PHE A 457 12.63 18.34 -4.64
C PHE A 457 11.81 17.71 -5.75
N ASP A 458 12.42 17.57 -6.92
CA ASP A 458 11.87 16.71 -7.96
C ASP A 458 12.53 15.34 -7.84
N PHE A 459 11.70 14.31 -7.83
CA PHE A 459 12.12 12.93 -7.64
C PHE A 459 12.19 12.21 -8.97
N ASN A 460 13.39 11.74 -9.30
CA ASN A 460 13.57 10.81 -10.41
C ASN A 460 13.60 9.38 -9.87
N ARG A 461 12.78 8.49 -10.44
CA ARG A 461 12.84 7.06 -10.10
C ARG A 461 14.14 6.48 -10.62
N VAL A 462 14.79 5.61 -9.84
CA VAL A 462 15.94 4.87 -10.32
C VAL A 462 15.45 3.76 -11.25
N VAL A 463 15.85 3.84 -12.51
CA VAL A 463 15.68 2.77 -13.49
C VAL A 463 16.88 1.82 -13.36
N LYS A 464 16.64 0.52 -13.58
CA LYS A 464 17.65 -0.53 -13.41
C LYS A 464 18.38 -0.89 -14.69
#